data_AF-A0A077WWL4-F1
#
_entry.id   AF-A0A077WWL4-F1
#
_cell.length_a   1.000
_cell.length_b   1.000
_cell.length_c   1.000
_cell.angle_alpha   90.00
_cell.angle_beta   90.00
_cell.angle_gamma   90.00
#
_symmetry.space_group_name_H-M   'P 1'
#
loop_
_entity.id
_entity.type
_entity.pdbx_description
1 polymer ?
#
loop_
_entity_poly.entity_id
_entity_poly.type
_entity_poly.pdbx_seq_one_letter_code
_entity_poly.pdbx_strand_id
1 'polypeptide(L)'
;MLRACLILLVVACFLSSLTLAVKFDLHAVAPANIETGKRCLSHYVPKDTLVLATVNVGTGYNQRVDLEIVDNAETPNVYAKKKGISGENRNAFNTLADSVVHTCFTNVLPEGFNEQQGFSRSIDFDLNIGAEAVDFDKIAKTEKLGPLELELRKLETIVKEIVSEMNYLKKREARMRDTNESTNERVKWFSLLSLFTLITLGTWQVLYLRRFFRRKRLID
;
A
#
# COMPACT_ATOMS: atom_id res chain seq x y z
N MET A 1 13.55 25.35 -32.51
CA MET A 1 14.33 24.57 -31.51
C MET A 1 14.32 25.21 -30.12
N LEU A 2 14.62 26.52 -29.98
CA LEU A 2 14.66 27.18 -28.66
C LEU A 2 13.35 27.09 -27.84
N ARG A 3 12.19 27.28 -28.49
CA ARG A 3 10.87 27.19 -27.83
C ARG A 3 10.52 25.80 -27.32
N ALA A 4 10.93 24.75 -28.03
CA ALA A 4 10.71 23.36 -27.61
C ALA A 4 11.58 23.00 -26.40
N CYS A 5 12.82 23.50 -26.36
CA CYS A 5 13.72 23.33 -25.22
C CYS A 5 13.19 24.04 -23.96
N LEU A 6 12.64 25.26 -24.12
CA LEU A 6 12.05 26.03 -23.02
C LEU A 6 10.83 25.30 -22.42
N ILE A 7 9.97 24.73 -23.28
CA ILE A 7 8.79 23.97 -22.83
C ILE A 7 9.22 22.69 -22.10
N LEU A 8 10.24 21.98 -22.61
CA LEU A 8 10.76 20.77 -21.97
C LEU A 8 11.35 21.06 -20.57
N LEU A 9 12.05 22.19 -20.42
CA LEU A 9 12.61 22.66 -19.14
C LEU A 9 11.52 23.04 -18.14
N VAL A 10 10.46 23.72 -18.60
CA VAL A 10 9.32 24.10 -17.74
C VAL A 10 8.55 22.85 -17.28
N VAL A 11 8.36 21.87 -18.16
CA VAL A 11 7.71 20.59 -17.83
C VAL A 11 8.56 19.77 -16.84
N ALA A 12 9.89 19.73 -17.03
CA ALA A 12 10.80 19.05 -16.11
C ALA A 12 10.80 19.70 -14.71
N CYS A 13 10.79 21.03 -14.62
CA CYS A 13 10.65 21.75 -13.34
C CYS A 13 9.31 21.44 -12.65
N PHE A 14 8.21 21.38 -13.39
CA PHE A 14 6.89 21.03 -12.85
C PHE A 14 6.80 19.58 -12.33
N LEU A 15 7.56 18.66 -12.92
CA LEU A 15 7.62 17.26 -12.48
C LEU A 15 8.49 17.08 -11.22
N SER A 16 9.52 17.92 -11.05
CA SER A 16 10.43 17.83 -9.91
C SER A 16 9.84 18.26 -8.56
N SER A 17 8.76 19.05 -8.56
CA SER A 17 8.09 19.51 -7.33
C SER A 17 7.18 18.46 -6.68
N LEU A 18 7.10 17.25 -7.24
CA LEU A 18 6.21 16.19 -6.76
C LEU A 18 6.89 15.18 -5.82
N THR A 19 8.13 15.42 -5.37
CA THR A 19 8.75 14.55 -4.36
C THR A 19 8.13 14.82 -2.99
N LEU A 20 7.02 14.13 -2.70
CA LEU A 20 6.39 14.10 -1.38
C LEU A 20 7.19 13.15 -0.48
N ALA A 21 8.14 13.69 0.27
CA ALA A 21 8.53 13.07 1.54
C ALA A 21 7.40 13.30 2.55
N VAL A 22 7.13 12.33 3.42
CA VAL A 22 6.03 12.40 4.41
C VAL A 22 6.45 13.32 5.56
N LYS A 23 6.42 14.62 5.30
CA LYS A 23 6.59 15.67 6.29
C LYS A 23 5.25 16.34 6.52
N PHE A 24 4.80 16.35 7.76
CA PHE A 24 3.52 16.94 8.14
C PHE A 24 3.64 17.76 9.42
N ASP A 25 2.82 18.79 9.53
CA ASP A 25 2.77 19.64 10.72
C ASP A 25 1.64 19.19 11.65
N LEU A 26 2.03 18.76 12.85
CA LEU A 26 1.12 18.31 13.89
C LEU A 26 0.73 19.48 14.78
N HIS A 27 -0.54 19.85 14.73
CA HIS A 27 -1.11 20.93 15.54
C HIS A 27 -1.23 20.48 17.00
N ALA A 28 -0.91 21.38 17.91
CA ALA A 28 -0.94 21.11 19.34
C ALA A 28 -2.36 21.21 19.89
N VAL A 29 -2.72 20.27 20.75
CA VAL A 29 -4.08 20.11 21.29
C VAL A 29 -4.02 20.07 22.82
N ALA A 30 -5.08 20.55 23.48
CA ALA A 30 -5.17 20.51 24.93
C ALA A 30 -5.30 19.06 25.45
N PRO A 31 -4.90 18.78 26.70
CA PRO A 31 -4.99 17.43 27.28
C PRO A 31 -6.39 16.81 27.25
N ALA A 32 -7.45 17.64 27.23
CA ALA A 32 -8.84 17.18 27.15
C ALA A 32 -9.21 16.62 25.75
N ASN A 33 -8.50 17.04 24.69
CA ASN A 33 -8.86 16.78 23.30
C ASN A 33 -7.86 15.84 22.58
N ILE A 34 -7.03 15.12 23.34
CA ILE A 34 -5.92 14.26 22.83
C ILE A 34 -6.36 13.34 21.68
N GLU A 35 -7.54 12.72 21.78
CA GLU A 35 -8.04 11.78 20.76
C GLU A 35 -8.33 12.47 19.42
N THR A 36 -8.82 13.71 19.44
CA THR A 36 -9.08 14.48 18.21
C THR A 36 -7.80 15.01 17.54
N GLY A 37 -6.74 15.20 18.33
CA GLY A 37 -5.43 15.65 17.87
C GLY A 37 -4.50 14.53 17.39
N LYS A 38 -4.90 13.27 17.56
CA LYS A 38 -4.08 12.10 17.22
C LYS A 38 -4.02 11.91 15.70
N ARG A 39 -2.81 11.85 15.14
CA ARG A 39 -2.58 11.55 13.72
C ARG A 39 -1.86 10.22 13.60
N CYS A 40 -2.46 9.28 12.87
CA CYS A 40 -1.93 7.94 12.69
C CYS A 40 -1.65 7.65 11.23
N LEU A 41 -0.50 7.03 10.97
CA LEU A 41 -0.11 6.49 9.67
C LEU A 41 -0.18 4.98 9.74
N SER A 42 -0.74 4.36 8.70
CA SER A 42 -1.07 2.93 8.68
C SER A 42 -0.31 2.26 7.55
N HIS A 43 0.49 1.24 7.88
CA HIS A 43 1.23 0.45 6.91
C HIS A 43 0.96 -1.04 7.11
N TYR A 44 0.72 -1.76 6.02
CA TYR A 44 0.62 -3.21 6.07
C TYR A 44 2.01 -3.81 6.18
N VAL A 45 2.21 -4.69 7.17
CA VAL A 45 3.48 -5.37 7.37
C VAL A 45 3.23 -6.88 7.53
N PRO A 46 3.92 -7.74 6.75
CA PRO A 46 3.83 -9.18 6.90
C PRO A 46 4.35 -9.66 8.26
N LYS A 47 3.99 -10.88 8.66
CA LYS A 47 4.51 -11.56 9.85
C LYS A 47 6.04 -11.71 9.80
N ASP A 48 6.68 -11.69 10.98
CA ASP A 48 8.11 -11.94 11.19
C ASP A 48 9.02 -11.01 10.35
N THR A 49 8.56 -9.79 10.11
CA THR A 49 9.28 -8.78 9.31
C THR A 49 9.84 -7.69 10.23
N LEU A 50 11.11 -7.35 10.03
CA LEU A 50 11.78 -6.27 10.76
C LEU A 50 11.27 -4.92 10.26
N VAL A 51 10.94 -4.02 11.18
CA VAL A 51 10.50 -2.66 10.88
C VAL A 51 11.38 -1.68 11.64
N LEU A 52 11.84 -0.64 10.94
CA LEU A 52 12.58 0.49 11.50
C LEU A 52 11.80 1.79 11.28
N ALA A 53 11.22 2.29 12.35
CA ALA A 53 10.52 3.58 12.39
C ALA A 53 11.48 4.69 12.85
N THR A 54 11.81 5.59 11.94
CA THR A 54 12.64 6.78 12.18
C THR A 54 11.73 8.01 12.24
N VAL A 55 11.73 8.68 13.39
CA VAL A 55 10.94 9.89 13.62
C VAL A 55 11.89 11.03 13.91
N ASN A 56 11.80 12.12 13.16
CA ASN A 56 12.49 13.36 13.46
C ASN A 56 11.47 14.46 13.79
N VAL A 57 11.50 14.90 15.05
CA VAL A 57 10.58 15.92 15.55
C VAL A 57 11.27 17.26 15.57
N GLY A 58 10.72 18.21 14.81
CA GLY A 58 11.18 19.59 14.78
C GLY A 58 11.06 20.29 16.13
N THR A 59 11.78 21.39 16.28
CA THR A 59 11.73 22.24 17.48
C THR A 59 10.35 22.87 17.62
N GLY A 60 9.81 22.92 18.84
CA GLY A 60 8.58 23.66 19.13
C GLY A 60 8.52 24.09 20.59
N TYR A 61 8.02 25.30 20.82
CA TYR A 61 7.98 25.90 22.15
C TYR A 61 6.85 25.31 23.00
N ASN A 62 7.17 24.86 24.23
CA ASN A 62 6.21 24.33 25.21
C ASN A 62 5.17 23.36 24.63
N GLN A 63 5.64 22.43 23.79
CA GLN A 63 4.83 21.41 23.14
C GLN A 63 5.46 20.05 23.37
N ARG A 64 4.63 19.02 23.54
CA ARG A 64 5.10 17.66 23.83
C ARG A 64 4.50 16.70 22.81
N VAL A 65 5.36 16.11 21.98
CA VAL A 65 4.95 15.09 21.01
C VAL A 65 5.09 13.71 21.64
N ASP A 66 4.00 12.96 21.66
CA ASP A 66 3.95 11.56 22.09
C ASP A 66 3.84 10.65 20.85
N LEU A 67 4.51 9.50 20.91
CA LEU A 67 4.58 8.48 19.86
C LEU A 67 4.04 7.15 20.40
N GLU A 68 3.17 6.52 19.62
CA GLU A 68 2.63 5.20 19.90
C GLU A 68 2.59 4.36 18.63
N ILE A 69 3.19 3.17 18.66
CA ILE A 69 3.21 2.21 17.56
C ILE A 69 2.46 0.96 18.01
N VAL A 70 1.37 0.63 17.31
CA VAL A 70 0.47 -0.49 17.64
C VAL A 70 0.06 -1.26 16.39
N ASP A 71 -0.26 -2.55 16.49
CA ASP A 71 -0.93 -3.27 15.40
C ASP A 71 -2.46 -3.25 15.53
N ASN A 72 -3.13 -3.64 14.44
CA ASN A 72 -4.57 -3.83 14.36
C ASN A 72 -5.01 -5.28 14.68
N ALA A 73 -4.29 -5.98 15.56
CA ALA A 73 -4.71 -7.31 16.00
C ALA A 73 -5.89 -7.22 17.00
N GLU A 74 -6.62 -8.33 17.19
CA GLU A 74 -7.75 -8.41 18.14
C GLU A 74 -7.33 -8.01 19.57
N THR A 75 -6.09 -8.35 19.94
CA THR A 75 -5.37 -7.73 21.06
C THR A 75 -4.21 -6.91 20.49
N PRO A 76 -4.28 -5.58 20.49
CA PRO A 76 -3.28 -4.75 19.84
C PRO A 76 -1.93 -4.85 20.57
N ASN A 77 -0.89 -5.28 19.85
CA ASN A 77 0.46 -5.31 20.38
C ASN A 77 1.07 -3.91 20.32
N VAL A 78 1.57 -3.41 21.44
CA VAL A 78 2.25 -2.12 21.54
C VAL A 78 3.75 -2.33 21.34
N TYR A 79 4.28 -1.94 20.19
CA TYR A 79 5.71 -2.08 19.87
C TYR A 79 6.54 -0.95 20.48
N ALA A 80 6.02 0.27 20.49
CA ALA A 80 6.70 1.40 21.10
C ALA A 80 5.70 2.41 21.65
N LYS A 81 5.99 2.92 22.85
CA LYS A 81 5.23 4.02 23.47
C LYS A 81 6.19 4.98 24.13
N LYS A 82 6.40 6.14 23.51
CA LYS A 82 7.34 7.16 23.96
C LYS A 82 6.64 8.49 24.12
N LYS A 83 7.08 9.24 25.12
CA LYS A 83 6.40 10.41 25.64
C LYS A 83 7.36 11.60 25.61
N GLY A 84 6.98 12.71 24.99
CA GLY A 84 7.84 13.87 24.81
C GLY A 84 9.09 13.63 23.96
N ILE A 85 8.92 12.97 22.81
CA ILE A 85 10.00 12.78 21.85
C ILE A 85 10.43 14.13 21.23
N SER A 86 11.73 14.30 21.04
CA SER A 86 12.34 15.48 20.41
C SER A 86 13.61 15.06 19.66
N GLY A 87 13.89 15.69 18.52
CA GLY A 87 15.00 15.29 17.65
C GLY A 87 14.75 13.94 16.97
N GLU A 88 15.83 13.23 16.65
CA GLU A 88 15.78 11.94 15.95
C GLU A 88 15.54 10.78 16.93
N ASN A 89 14.55 9.94 16.64
CA ASN A 89 14.20 8.76 17.41
C ASN A 89 14.05 7.56 16.46
N ARG A 90 14.83 6.50 16.68
CA ARG A 90 14.77 5.26 15.90
C ARG A 90 14.19 4.13 16.75
N ASN A 91 13.18 3.44 16.23
CA ASN A 91 12.51 2.33 16.90
C ASN A 91 12.51 1.11 15.97
N ALA A 92 13.16 0.03 16.39
CA ALA A 92 13.21 -1.22 15.64
C ALA A 92 12.41 -2.31 16.36
N PHE A 93 11.59 -3.05 15.62
CA PHE A 93 10.76 -4.14 16.15
C PHE A 93 10.44 -5.16 15.06
N ASN A 94 10.04 -6.37 15.46
CA ASN A 94 9.56 -7.41 14.54
C ASN A 94 8.05 -7.61 14.71
N THR A 95 7.32 -7.78 13.61
CA THR A 95 5.89 -8.05 13.62
C THR A 95 5.57 -9.50 14.01
N LEU A 96 4.56 -9.70 14.85
CA LEU A 96 4.17 -11.02 15.35
C LEU A 96 3.19 -11.77 14.42
N ALA A 97 2.45 -11.02 13.60
CA ALA A 97 1.44 -11.54 12.68
C ALA A 97 1.25 -10.60 11.48
N ASP A 98 0.65 -11.11 10.41
CA ASP A 98 0.24 -10.32 9.24
C ASP A 98 -0.80 -9.29 9.69
N SER A 99 -0.39 -8.04 9.83
CA SER A 99 -1.22 -6.99 10.42
C SER A 99 -0.89 -5.61 9.88
N VAL A 100 -1.85 -4.69 10.05
CA VAL A 100 -1.62 -3.27 9.76
C VAL A 100 -1.06 -2.62 11.01
N VAL A 101 0.15 -2.06 10.88
CA VAL A 101 0.82 -1.33 11.95
C VAL A 101 0.43 0.15 11.85
N HIS A 102 -0.04 0.71 12.95
CA HIS A 102 -0.39 2.10 13.13
C HIS A 102 0.70 2.82 13.92
N THR A 103 1.29 3.85 13.32
CA THR A 103 2.20 4.77 14.00
C THR A 103 1.48 6.08 14.24
N CYS A 104 1.20 6.39 15.50
CA CYS A 104 0.40 7.51 15.93
C CYS A 104 1.24 8.56 16.66
N PHE A 105 0.97 9.82 16.34
CA PHE A 105 1.60 10.99 16.95
C PHE A 105 0.53 11.89 17.56
N THR A 106 0.80 12.41 18.76
CA THR A 106 -0.05 13.41 19.39
C THR A 106 0.78 14.55 19.94
N ASN A 107 0.43 15.79 19.60
CA ASN A 107 1.09 16.99 20.11
C ASN A 107 0.23 17.60 21.22
N VAL A 108 0.74 17.59 22.45
CA VAL A 108 0.03 18.01 23.65
C VAL A 108 0.62 19.31 24.19
N LEU A 109 -0.25 20.27 24.51
CA LEU A 109 0.10 21.50 25.21
C LEU A 109 0.07 21.31 26.74
N PRO A 110 0.95 21.99 27.50
CA PRO A 110 0.89 22.01 28.95
C PRO A 110 -0.39 22.68 29.46
N GLU A 111 -0.83 22.30 30.65
CA GLU A 111 -2.04 22.82 31.29
C GLU A 111 -1.98 24.35 31.43
N GLY A 112 -3.07 25.03 31.08
CA GLY A 112 -3.18 26.49 31.13
C GLY A 112 -2.87 27.24 29.83
N PHE A 113 -2.44 26.54 28.77
CA PHE A 113 -2.30 27.12 27.43
C PHE A 113 -3.56 26.85 26.58
N ASN A 114 -4.01 27.87 25.85
CA ASN A 114 -5.14 27.75 24.93
C ASN A 114 -4.69 27.22 23.56
N GLU A 115 -5.55 26.43 22.92
CA GLU A 115 -5.37 25.98 21.53
C GLU A 115 -5.40 27.18 20.58
N GLN A 116 -4.22 27.73 20.24
CA GLN A 116 -4.06 28.82 19.27
C GLN A 116 -3.41 28.29 18.00
N GLN A 117 -3.76 28.90 16.85
CA GLN A 117 -3.33 28.50 15.50
C GLN A 117 -1.81 28.61 15.20
N GLY A 118 -0.97 28.91 16.21
CA GLY A 118 0.49 29.04 16.07
C GLY A 118 1.31 27.89 16.67
N PHE A 119 0.69 26.97 17.43
CA PHE A 119 1.41 25.86 18.06
C PHE A 119 1.35 24.61 17.17
N SER A 120 2.33 24.49 16.27
CA SER A 120 2.54 23.28 15.46
C SER A 120 3.97 22.76 15.60
N ARG A 121 4.12 21.45 15.41
CA ARG A 121 5.41 20.74 15.35
C ARG A 121 5.51 20.01 14.03
N SER A 122 6.57 20.27 13.28
CA SER A 122 6.85 19.53 12.06
C SER A 122 7.41 18.14 12.42
N ILE A 123 6.81 17.10 11.87
CA ILE A 123 7.23 15.71 12.04
C ILE A 123 7.65 15.19 10.68
N ASP A 124 8.87 14.68 10.63
CA ASP A 124 9.40 13.92 9.51
C ASP A 124 9.43 12.44 9.93
N PHE A 125 8.71 11.61 9.20
CA PHE A 125 8.52 10.21 9.54
C PHE A 125 8.90 9.33 8.37
N ASP A 126 9.77 8.37 8.66
CA ASP A 126 10.23 7.36 7.71
C ASP A 126 10.06 5.96 8.32
N LEU A 127 9.50 5.05 7.53
CA LEU A 127 9.20 3.67 7.92
C LEU A 127 9.83 2.71 6.93
N ASN A 128 10.93 2.09 7.35
CA ASN A 128 11.64 1.10 6.55
C ASN A 128 11.17 -0.30 6.97
N ILE A 129 10.87 -1.17 5.99
CA ILE A 129 10.28 -2.49 6.23
C ILE A 129 11.18 -3.57 5.58
N GLY A 130 11.39 -4.68 6.28
CA GLY A 130 12.11 -5.83 5.75
C GLY A 130 13.58 -5.54 5.50
N ALA A 131 14.04 -5.78 4.27
CA ALA A 131 15.45 -5.62 3.89
C ALA A 131 15.96 -4.18 4.04
N GLU A 132 15.08 -3.19 3.86
CA GLU A 132 15.41 -1.77 3.99
C GLU A 132 15.65 -1.36 5.46
N ALA A 133 15.02 -2.07 6.42
CA ALA A 133 15.19 -1.82 7.84
C ALA A 133 16.54 -2.32 8.41
N VAL A 134 17.27 -3.13 7.64
CA VAL A 134 18.50 -3.78 8.09
C VAL A 134 19.69 -2.84 7.99
N ASP A 135 20.27 -2.51 9.15
CA ASP A 135 21.49 -1.69 9.24
C ASP A 135 22.74 -2.55 8.99
N PHE A 136 23.05 -2.77 7.72
CA PHE A 136 24.18 -3.59 7.28
C PHE A 136 25.53 -3.09 7.83
N ASP A 137 25.67 -1.79 8.10
CA ASP A 137 26.91 -1.20 8.61
C ASP A 137 27.17 -1.61 10.07
N LYS A 138 26.12 -1.81 10.87
CA LYS A 138 26.23 -2.36 12.23
C LYS A 138 26.55 -3.86 12.22
N ILE A 139 25.98 -4.62 11.28
CA ILE A 139 26.30 -6.05 11.12
C ILE A 139 27.77 -6.21 10.72
N ALA A 140 28.26 -5.40 9.77
CA ALA A 140 29.66 -5.36 9.36
C ALA A 140 30.63 -5.24 10.55
N LYS A 141 30.32 -4.32 11.47
CA LYS A 141 31.15 -4.01 12.63
C LYS A 141 31.05 -5.08 13.71
N THR A 142 29.87 -5.68 13.89
CA THR A 142 29.62 -6.69 14.92
C THR A 142 30.21 -8.04 14.53
N GLU A 143 30.04 -8.45 13.28
CA GLU A 143 30.53 -9.72 12.76
C GLU A 143 31.94 -9.63 12.16
N LYS A 144 32.54 -8.42 12.12
CA LYS A 144 33.86 -8.15 11.51
C LYS A 144 33.96 -8.67 10.07
N LEU A 145 32.87 -8.56 9.33
CA LEU A 145 32.80 -9.04 7.94
C LEU A 145 33.71 -8.20 7.06
N GLY A 146 34.40 -8.86 6.14
CA GLY A 146 35.12 -8.15 5.08
C GLY A 146 34.15 -7.36 4.19
N PRO A 147 34.60 -6.26 3.55
CA PRO A 147 33.74 -5.45 2.69
C PRO A 147 33.08 -6.27 1.56
N LEU A 148 33.77 -7.29 1.04
CA LEU A 148 33.23 -8.19 0.01
C LEU A 148 32.11 -9.11 0.53
N GLU A 149 32.24 -9.63 1.74
CA GLU A 149 31.26 -10.55 2.32
C GLU A 149 29.94 -9.83 2.64
N LEU A 150 30.03 -8.57 3.08
CA LEU A 150 28.88 -7.72 3.32
C LEU A 150 28.09 -7.43 2.03
N GLU A 151 28.77 -7.17 0.92
CA GLU A 151 28.10 -7.00 -0.38
C GLU A 151 27.38 -8.28 -0.81
N LEU A 152 28.01 -9.45 -0.64
CA LEU A 152 27.36 -10.73 -0.94
C LEU A 152 26.10 -10.97 -0.10
N ARG A 153 26.12 -10.63 1.20
CA ARG A 153 24.94 -10.74 2.09
C ARG A 153 23.82 -9.78 1.71
N LYS A 154 24.15 -8.56 1.26
CA LYS A 154 23.17 -7.61 0.71
C LYS A 154 22.50 -8.19 -0.53
N LEU A 155 23.28 -8.70 -1.49
CA LEU A 155 22.74 -9.33 -2.70
C LEU A 155 21.89 -10.56 -2.39
N GLU A 156 22.31 -11.41 -1.45
CA GLU A 156 21.55 -12.59 -1.02
C GLU A 156 20.15 -12.20 -0.51
N THR A 157 20.07 -11.17 0.34
CA THR A 157 18.80 -10.68 0.89
C THR A 157 17.87 -10.17 -0.22
N ILE A 158 18.39 -9.35 -1.13
CA ILE A 158 17.61 -8.79 -2.25
C ILE A 158 17.11 -9.91 -3.18
N VAL A 159 17.96 -10.88 -3.52
CA VAL A 159 17.57 -12.00 -4.39
C VAL A 159 16.48 -12.85 -3.72
N LYS A 160 16.60 -13.11 -2.42
CA LYS A 160 15.59 -13.86 -1.67
C LYS A 160 14.24 -13.15 -1.67
N GLU A 161 14.23 -11.84 -1.54
CA GLU A 161 13.02 -11.00 -1.64
C GLU A 161 12.39 -11.13 -3.04
N ILE A 162 13.16 -10.93 -4.11
CA ILE A 162 12.70 -11.06 -5.51
C ILE A 162 12.11 -12.45 -5.79
N VAL A 163 12.76 -13.52 -5.32
CA VAL A 163 12.26 -14.89 -5.53
C VAL A 163 10.92 -15.09 -4.81
N SER A 164 10.76 -14.51 -3.62
CA SER A 164 9.51 -14.59 -2.87
C SER A 164 8.37 -13.87 -3.60
N GLU A 165 8.63 -12.67 -4.15
CA GLU A 165 7.67 -11.90 -4.93
C GLU A 165 7.30 -12.59 -6.24
N MET A 166 8.28 -13.15 -6.96
CA MET A 166 8.03 -13.89 -8.18
C MET A 166 7.11 -15.09 -7.92
N ASN A 167 7.31 -15.80 -6.80
CA ASN A 167 6.45 -16.90 -6.41
C ASN A 167 5.01 -16.43 -6.08
N TYR A 168 4.87 -15.26 -5.46
CA TYR A 168 3.56 -14.64 -5.28
C TYR A 168 2.89 -14.31 -6.62
N LEU A 169 3.61 -13.68 -7.55
CA LEU A 169 3.09 -13.35 -8.88
C LEU A 169 2.65 -14.59 -9.67
N LYS A 170 3.44 -15.67 -9.63
CA LYS A 170 3.07 -16.97 -10.24
C LYS A 170 1.76 -17.53 -9.69
N LYS A 171 1.58 -17.50 -8.36
CA LYS A 171 0.32 -17.95 -7.73
C LYS A 171 -0.86 -17.08 -8.15
N ARG A 172 -0.65 -15.77 -8.30
CA ARG A 172 -1.68 -14.83 -8.75
C ARG A 172 -2.06 -15.06 -10.21
N GLU A 173 -1.07 -15.28 -11.08
CA GLU A 173 -1.27 -15.61 -12.49
C GLU A 173 -2.08 -16.90 -12.64
N ALA A 174 -1.70 -17.96 -11.92
CA ALA A 174 -2.44 -19.23 -11.94
C ALA A 174 -3.92 -19.02 -11.60
N ARG A 175 -4.21 -18.28 -10.52
CA ARG A 175 -5.60 -17.94 -10.14
C ARG A 175 -6.31 -17.15 -11.22
N MET A 176 -5.66 -16.14 -11.82
CA MET A 176 -6.27 -15.36 -12.91
C MET A 176 -6.57 -16.25 -14.13
N ARG A 177 -5.65 -17.16 -14.46
CA ARG A 177 -5.83 -18.10 -15.56
C ARG A 177 -7.04 -19.01 -15.33
N ASP A 178 -7.18 -19.57 -14.14
CA ASP A 178 -8.31 -20.44 -13.77
C ASP A 178 -9.65 -19.69 -13.82
N THR A 179 -9.68 -18.43 -13.37
CA THR A 179 -10.90 -17.58 -13.48
C THR A 179 -11.26 -17.24 -14.92
N ASN A 180 -10.26 -17.04 -15.78
CA ASN A 180 -10.48 -16.78 -17.20
C ASN A 180 -10.99 -18.04 -17.90
N GLU A 181 -10.40 -19.20 -17.62
CA GLU A 181 -10.82 -20.48 -18.20
C GLU A 181 -12.26 -20.83 -17.83
N SER A 182 -12.63 -20.75 -16.55
CA SER A 182 -13.98 -21.03 -16.08
C SER A 182 -15.03 -20.04 -16.61
N THR A 183 -14.67 -18.76 -16.78
CA THR A 183 -15.56 -17.77 -17.41
C THR A 183 -15.75 -18.07 -18.88
N ASN A 184 -14.66 -18.36 -19.59
CA ASN A 184 -14.69 -18.69 -21.01
C ASN A 184 -15.52 -19.96 -21.27
N GLU A 185 -15.40 -20.99 -20.43
CA GLU A 185 -16.21 -22.21 -20.55
C GLU A 185 -17.72 -21.92 -20.44
N ARG A 186 -18.13 -21.15 -19.42
CA ARG A 186 -19.54 -20.77 -19.22
C ARG A 186 -20.10 -19.99 -20.41
N VAL A 187 -19.33 -19.01 -20.91
CA VAL A 187 -19.73 -18.20 -22.07
C VAL A 187 -19.85 -19.05 -23.33
N LYS A 188 -18.94 -20.00 -23.54
CA LYS A 188 -19.03 -20.96 -24.67
C LYS A 188 -20.32 -21.76 -24.63
N TRP A 189 -20.70 -22.29 -23.46
CA TRP A 189 -21.96 -23.03 -23.32
C TRP A 189 -23.19 -22.17 -23.62
N PHE A 190 -23.24 -20.94 -23.12
CA PHE A 190 -24.33 -20.01 -23.45
C PHE A 190 -24.38 -19.66 -24.94
N SER A 191 -23.22 -19.48 -25.58
CA SER A 191 -23.13 -19.21 -27.03
C SER A 191 -23.64 -20.39 -27.86
N LEU A 192 -23.28 -21.63 -27.52
CA LEU A 192 -23.76 -22.84 -28.19
C LEU A 192 -25.27 -23.01 -28.04
N LEU A 193 -25.82 -22.78 -26.84
CA LEU A 193 -27.26 -22.84 -26.61
C LEU A 193 -28.03 -21.80 -27.44
N SER A 194 -27.49 -20.57 -27.51
CA SER A 194 -28.07 -19.49 -28.32
C SER A 194 -28.08 -19.84 -29.81
N LEU A 195 -26.96 -20.36 -30.34
CA LEU A 195 -26.85 -20.82 -31.72
C LEU A 195 -27.88 -21.90 -32.06
N PHE A 196 -28.01 -22.91 -31.18
CA PHE A 196 -28.99 -23.99 -31.37
C PHE A 196 -30.43 -23.47 -31.36
N THR A 197 -30.73 -22.52 -30.48
CA THR A 197 -32.06 -21.87 -30.40
C THR A 197 -32.39 -21.14 -31.70
N LEU A 198 -31.43 -20.38 -32.26
CA LEU A 198 -31.62 -19.67 -33.53
C LEU A 198 -31.87 -20.63 -34.71
N ILE A 199 -31.12 -21.73 -34.81
CA ILE A 199 -31.31 -22.74 -35.86
C ILE A 199 -32.69 -23.40 -35.74
N THR A 200 -33.11 -23.72 -34.52
CA THR A 200 -34.42 -24.34 -34.25
C THR A 200 -35.56 -23.40 -34.65
N LEU A 201 -35.49 -22.13 -34.22
CA LEU A 201 -36.49 -21.12 -34.58
C LEU A 201 -36.52 -20.83 -36.08
N GLY A 202 -35.36 -20.74 -36.74
CA GLY A 202 -35.28 -20.53 -38.19
C GLY A 202 -35.90 -21.69 -38.98
N THR A 203 -35.60 -22.93 -38.59
CA THR A 203 -36.20 -24.11 -39.23
C THR A 203 -37.71 -24.14 -39.00
N TRP A 204 -38.16 -23.85 -37.77
CA TRP A 204 -39.57 -23.77 -37.44
C TRP A 204 -40.30 -22.70 -38.28
N GLN A 205 -39.72 -21.50 -38.42
CA GLN A 205 -40.26 -20.42 -39.24
C GLN A 205 -40.46 -20.86 -40.70
N VAL A 206 -39.47 -21.53 -41.30
CA VAL A 206 -39.57 -22.03 -42.68
C VAL A 206 -40.66 -23.09 -42.83
N LEU A 207 -40.74 -24.04 -41.88
CA LEU A 207 -41.78 -25.07 -41.89
C LEU A 207 -43.18 -24.48 -41.71
N TYR A 208 -43.32 -23.50 -40.80
CA TYR A 208 -44.58 -22.79 -40.58
C TYR A 208 -45.04 -22.06 -41.84
N LEU A 209 -44.15 -21.29 -42.48
CA LEU A 209 -44.45 -20.60 -43.74
C LEU A 209 -44.83 -21.59 -44.86
N ARG A 210 -44.09 -22.69 -45.02
CA ARG A 210 -44.44 -23.75 -45.98
C ARG A 210 -45.83 -24.34 -45.72
N ARG A 211 -46.16 -24.62 -44.45
CA ARG A 211 -47.46 -25.18 -44.05
C ARG A 211 -48.59 -24.18 -44.26
N PHE A 212 -48.33 -22.90 -44.00
CA PHE A 212 -49.26 -21.80 -44.25
C PHE A 212 -49.59 -21.67 -45.74
N PHE A 213 -48.59 -21.65 -46.63
CA PHE A 213 -48.80 -21.53 -48.08
C PHE A 213 -49.49 -22.76 -48.69
N ARG A 214 -49.18 -23.98 -48.24
CA ARG A 214 -49.92 -25.19 -48.68
C ARG A 214 -51.39 -25.12 -48.30
N ARG A 215 -51.71 -24.67 -47.08
CA ARG A 215 -53.09 -24.61 -46.58
C ARG A 215 -53.93 -23.56 -47.34
N LYS A 216 -53.30 -22.52 -47.87
CA LYS A 216 -53.92 -21.45 -48.69
C LYS A 216 -53.92 -21.73 -50.21
N ARG A 217 -53.40 -22.89 -50.67
CA ARG A 217 -53.33 -23.29 -52.10
C ARG A 217 -52.63 -22.25 -53.01
N LEU A 218 -51.51 -21.68 -52.57
CA LEU A 218 -50.75 -20.68 -53.36
C LEU A 218 -49.54 -21.26 -54.12
N ILE A 219 -49.10 -22.47 -53.77
CA ILE A 219 -47.96 -23.17 -54.39
C ILE A 219 -48.34 -24.66 -54.40
N ASP A 220 -48.42 -25.28 -55.58
CA ASP A 220 -48.47 -26.74 -55.77
C ASP A 220 -47.05 -27.33 -55.69
#